data_AF-A0A7S0WVS1-F1
#
_entry.id   AF-A0A7S0WVS1-F1
#
_cell.length_a   1.000
_cell.length_b   1.000
_cell.length_c   1.000
_cell.angle_alpha   90.00
_cell.angle_beta   90.00
_cell.angle_gamma   90.00
#
_symmetry.space_group_name_H-M   'P 1'
#
loop_
_entity.id
_entity.type
_entity.pdbx_description
1 polymer ?
#
loop_
_entity_poly.entity_id
_entity_poly.type
_entity_poly.pdbx_seq_one_letter_code
_entity_poly.pdbx_strand_id
1 'polypeptide(L)'
;PAAVELGSLPRETDSMWPAPPQPCGVIAATVALSPFNPTSWMTSLFRMLPETSDGTLALAETQLPAKHMSDFTTLPANHSFVMNHPDAAHLVTDFILHGRFRPPTSSSSDQVVHTDTAGDVTRIR
;
A
#
# COMPACT_ATOMS: atom_id res chain seq x y z
N PRO A 1 -27.81 27.48 -9.18
CA PRO A 1 -26.37 27.24 -9.47
C PRO A 1 -26.15 25.79 -9.93
N ALA A 2 -25.74 25.65 -11.20
CA ALA A 2 -25.42 24.48 -12.02
C ALA A 2 -25.44 23.07 -11.38
N ALA A 3 -26.61 22.43 -11.40
CA ALA A 3 -26.73 20.98 -11.55
C ALA A 3 -27.46 20.76 -12.88
N VAL A 4 -26.70 20.75 -13.97
CA VAL A 4 -27.20 20.27 -15.26
C VAL A 4 -27.05 18.77 -15.20
N GLU A 5 -28.18 18.06 -15.11
CA GLU A 5 -28.28 16.63 -15.35
C GLU A 5 -27.56 16.31 -16.67
N LEU A 6 -26.39 15.69 -16.56
CA LEU A 6 -25.80 15.00 -17.69
C LEU A 6 -26.76 13.87 -18.03
N GLY A 7 -27.33 13.94 -19.23
CA GLY A 7 -28.40 13.07 -19.69
C GLY A 7 -28.14 11.60 -19.43
N SER A 8 -29.24 10.86 -19.39
CA SER A 8 -29.38 9.41 -19.34
C SER A 8 -28.52 8.70 -20.40
N LEU A 9 -27.21 8.62 -20.15
CA LEU A 9 -26.37 7.61 -20.75
C LEU A 9 -26.89 6.27 -20.20
N PRO A 10 -27.05 5.24 -21.06
CA PRO A 10 -27.30 3.89 -20.58
C PRO A 10 -26.31 3.60 -19.46
N ARG A 11 -26.80 3.33 -18.26
CA ARG A 11 -25.96 2.86 -17.17
C ARG A 11 -25.49 1.49 -17.63
N GLU A 12 -24.31 1.43 -18.24
CA GLU A 12 -23.70 0.17 -18.67
C GLU A 12 -23.57 -0.70 -17.42
N THR A 13 -24.51 -1.62 -17.26
CA THR A 13 -24.65 -2.46 -16.06
C THR A 13 -23.56 -3.52 -15.95
N ASP A 14 -22.62 -3.56 -16.90
CA ASP A 14 -21.42 -4.40 -16.90
C ASP A 14 -20.17 -3.60 -17.25
N SER A 15 -20.04 -2.37 -16.75
CA SER A 15 -18.82 -1.55 -16.88
C SER A 15 -17.68 -2.11 -16.00
N MET A 16 -17.25 -3.34 -16.27
CA MET A 16 -16.02 -3.88 -15.71
C MET A 16 -14.88 -3.39 -16.58
N TRP A 17 -13.95 -2.64 -15.98
CA TRP A 17 -12.71 -2.26 -16.63
C TRP A 17 -12.02 -3.51 -17.21
N PRO A 18 -11.36 -3.40 -18.38
CA PRO A 18 -10.64 -4.53 -18.95
C PRO A 18 -9.61 -5.05 -17.94
N ALA A 19 -9.34 -6.35 -17.99
CA ALA A 19 -8.32 -6.94 -17.13
C ALA A 19 -6.96 -6.26 -17.38
N PRO A 20 -6.18 -5.96 -16.33
CA PRO A 20 -4.86 -5.38 -16.51
C PRO A 20 -3.91 -6.38 -17.19
N PRO A 21 -2.85 -5.90 -17.88
CA PRO A 21 -1.78 -6.75 -18.39
C PRO A 21 -1.22 -7.67 -17.30
N GLN A 22 -0.90 -8.91 -17.67
CA GLN A 22 -0.38 -9.92 -16.75
C GLN A 22 1.12 -10.17 -16.98
N PRO A 23 1.90 -10.43 -15.91
CA PRO A 23 1.47 -10.55 -14.51
C PRO A 23 1.18 -9.18 -13.86
N CYS A 24 0.18 -9.13 -12.96
CA CYS A 24 -0.23 -7.91 -12.26
C CYS A 24 -0.15 -8.10 -10.73
N GLY A 25 0.69 -7.30 -10.07
CA GLY A 25 0.80 -7.27 -8.61
C GLY A 25 0.18 -6.00 -8.05
N VAL A 26 -0.46 -6.10 -6.88
CA VAL A 26 -1.07 -4.95 -6.18
C VAL A 26 -0.39 -4.73 -4.84
N ILE A 27 0.09 -3.50 -4.59
CA ILE A 27 0.61 -3.04 -3.30
C ILE A 27 -0.38 -2.00 -2.76
N ALA A 28 -1.07 -2.31 -1.66
CA ALA A 28 -2.07 -1.42 -1.07
C ALA A 28 -1.59 -0.80 0.25
N ALA A 29 -1.89 0.48 0.44
CA ALA A 29 -1.62 1.19 1.68
C ALA A 29 -2.78 1.00 2.70
N THR A 30 -2.46 1.02 3.99
CA THR A 30 -3.43 0.70 5.06
C THR A 30 -3.53 1.72 6.20
N VAL A 31 -2.78 2.83 6.13
CA VAL A 31 -2.78 3.87 7.18
C VAL A 31 -3.55 5.10 6.69
N ALA A 32 -4.61 5.45 7.39
CA ALA A 32 -5.51 6.52 6.96
C ALA A 32 -5.02 7.95 7.25
N LEU A 33 -4.17 8.12 8.25
CA LEU A 33 -3.76 9.43 8.74
C LEU A 33 -2.49 9.92 8.05
N SER A 34 -2.58 11.10 7.44
CA SER A 34 -1.44 11.88 6.97
C SER A 34 -1.57 13.30 7.53
N PRO A 35 -0.60 13.82 8.29
CA PRO A 35 -0.65 15.20 8.78
C PRO A 35 -0.52 16.23 7.64
N PHE A 36 -0.13 15.80 6.44
CA PHE A 36 0.11 16.66 5.28
C PHE A 36 -0.94 16.52 4.17
N ASN A 37 -1.94 15.64 4.31
CA ASN A 37 -2.98 15.47 3.30
C ASN A 37 -4.33 16.04 3.77
N PRO A 38 -4.75 17.20 3.23
CA PRO A 38 -6.02 17.81 3.53
C PRO A 38 -7.21 17.13 2.81
N THR A 39 -7.11 15.90 2.34
CA THR A 39 -8.29 15.03 2.12
C THR A 39 -8.37 13.93 3.17
N SER A 40 -7.23 13.36 3.58
CA SER A 40 -7.17 12.28 4.58
C SER A 40 -7.67 12.68 5.98
N TRP A 41 -7.33 13.87 6.47
CA TRP A 41 -7.91 14.43 7.69
C TRP A 41 -9.45 14.50 7.63
N MET A 42 -10.04 14.87 6.48
CA MET A 42 -11.45 15.11 6.30
C MET A 42 -12.20 13.78 6.24
N THR A 43 -11.72 12.86 5.40
CA THR A 43 -12.30 11.51 5.29
C THR A 43 -12.20 10.74 6.61
N SER A 44 -11.09 10.89 7.35
CA SER A 44 -10.92 10.29 8.68
C SER A 44 -11.84 10.94 9.74
N LEU A 45 -11.90 12.28 9.79
CA LEU A 45 -12.74 13.01 10.76
C LEU A 45 -14.24 12.72 10.55
N PHE A 46 -14.67 12.56 9.30
CA PHE A 46 -16.06 12.24 8.97
C PHE A 46 -16.35 10.72 8.92
N ARG A 47 -15.38 9.85 9.25
CA ARG A 47 -15.51 8.38 9.14
C ARG A 47 -16.09 7.91 7.79
N MET A 48 -15.72 8.61 6.72
CA MET A 48 -16.26 8.34 5.39
C MET A 48 -15.64 7.09 4.74
N LEU A 49 -14.54 6.58 5.30
CA LEU A 49 -13.87 5.37 4.82
C LEU A 49 -13.94 4.24 5.86
N PRO A 50 -13.98 2.96 5.41
CA PRO A 50 -13.89 1.78 6.28
C PRO A 50 -12.63 1.78 7.14
N GLU A 51 -12.60 0.92 8.18
CA GLU A 51 -11.53 0.88 9.19
C GLU A 51 -10.12 0.68 8.61
N THR A 52 -9.97 0.01 7.46
CA THR A 52 -8.69 -0.09 6.76
C THR A 52 -8.73 0.68 5.44
N SER A 53 -7.99 1.77 5.38
CA SER A 53 -7.86 2.66 4.23
C SER A 53 -6.52 3.38 4.26
N ASP A 54 -6.09 3.92 3.12
CA ASP A 54 -4.88 4.74 3.01
C ASP A 54 -5.16 6.24 3.22
N GLY A 55 -6.39 6.58 3.65
CA GLY A 55 -6.88 7.94 3.85
C GLY A 55 -7.52 8.55 2.60
N THR A 56 -7.47 7.87 1.46
CA THR A 56 -8.11 8.26 0.20
C THR A 56 -9.01 7.14 -0.34
N LEU A 57 -8.51 5.90 -0.31
CA LEU A 57 -9.17 4.69 -0.81
C LEU A 57 -9.32 3.65 0.30
N ALA A 58 -10.42 2.91 0.26
CA ALA A 58 -10.59 1.75 1.11
C ALA A 58 -9.72 0.59 0.61
N LEU A 59 -9.20 -0.24 1.53
CA LEU A 59 -8.40 -1.41 1.14
C LEU A 59 -9.16 -2.35 0.18
N ALA A 60 -10.47 -2.53 0.41
CA ALA A 60 -11.33 -3.35 -0.44
C ALA A 60 -11.40 -2.85 -1.89
N GLU A 61 -11.30 -1.53 -2.12
CA GLU A 61 -11.35 -0.93 -3.46
C GLU A 61 -10.05 -1.17 -4.25
N THR A 62 -8.95 -1.50 -3.56
CA THR A 62 -7.67 -1.80 -4.22
C THR A 62 -7.59 -3.23 -4.74
N GLN A 63 -8.55 -4.09 -4.40
CA GLN A 63 -8.52 -5.51 -4.78
C GLN A 63 -9.05 -5.74 -6.19
N LEU A 64 -8.31 -6.52 -6.96
CA LEU A 64 -8.77 -7.06 -8.23
C LEU A 64 -9.31 -8.48 -8.05
N PRO A 65 -10.20 -8.97 -8.94
CA PRO A 65 -10.58 -10.38 -8.96
C PRO A 65 -9.34 -11.27 -9.01
N ALA A 66 -9.32 -12.37 -8.24
CA ALA A 66 -8.15 -13.23 -8.09
C ALA A 66 -7.56 -13.72 -9.43
N LYS A 67 -8.39 -13.94 -10.45
CA LYS A 67 -7.93 -14.30 -11.81
C LYS A 67 -7.16 -13.21 -12.56
N HIS A 68 -7.22 -11.96 -12.09
CA HIS A 68 -6.57 -10.78 -12.70
C HIS A 68 -5.40 -10.26 -11.87
N MET A 69 -5.05 -10.95 -10.77
CA MET A 69 -4.04 -10.54 -9.82
C MET A 69 -3.10 -11.70 -9.56
N SER A 70 -1.82 -11.52 -9.89
CA SER A 70 -0.78 -12.51 -9.66
C SER A 70 -0.34 -12.53 -8.19
N ASP A 71 -0.34 -11.37 -7.53
CA ASP A 71 -0.05 -11.27 -6.11
C ASP A 71 -0.60 -9.97 -5.49
N PHE A 72 -0.79 -9.97 -4.17
CA PHE A 72 -1.29 -8.84 -3.39
C PHE A 72 -0.53 -8.71 -2.08
N THR A 73 -0.11 -7.49 -1.75
CA THR A 73 0.51 -7.19 -0.46
C THR A 73 0.06 -5.83 0.07
N THR A 74 0.29 -5.59 1.35
CA THR A 74 -0.01 -4.31 1.99
C THR A 74 1.22 -3.66 2.60
N LEU A 75 1.19 -2.33 2.70
CA LEU A 75 2.20 -1.53 3.39
C LEU A 75 1.54 -0.63 4.45
N PRO A 76 2.18 -0.46 5.63
CA PRO A 76 1.73 0.47 6.65
C PRO A 76 2.09 1.92 6.27
N ALA A 77 1.55 2.39 5.14
CA ALA A 77 1.71 3.74 4.62
C ALA A 77 0.34 4.38 4.38
N ASN A 78 0.32 5.70 4.22
CA ASN A 78 -0.85 6.42 3.69
C ASN A 78 -0.70 6.66 2.20
N HIS A 79 -1.79 7.13 1.58
CA HIS A 79 -1.89 7.32 0.13
C HIS A 79 -0.75 8.14 -0.45
N SER A 80 -0.38 9.24 0.22
CA SER A 80 0.65 10.17 -0.26
C SER A 80 2.06 9.62 -0.15
N PHE A 81 2.33 8.74 0.82
CA PHE A 81 3.68 8.29 1.14
C PHE A 81 3.96 6.83 0.77
N VAL A 82 2.98 6.07 0.26
CA VAL A 82 3.16 4.67 -0.14
C VAL A 82 4.29 4.50 -1.17
N MET A 83 4.44 5.45 -2.10
CA MET A 83 5.48 5.42 -3.12
C MET A 83 6.90 5.61 -2.55
N ASN A 84 7.01 6.28 -1.39
CA ASN A 84 8.27 6.55 -0.70
C ASN A 84 8.53 5.59 0.48
N HIS A 85 7.64 4.62 0.71
CA HIS A 85 7.83 3.64 1.77
C HIS A 85 9.08 2.82 1.48
N PRO A 86 9.97 2.58 2.47
CA PRO A 86 11.26 1.89 2.24
C PRO A 86 11.08 0.52 1.56
N ASP A 87 10.00 -0.18 1.88
CA ASP A 87 9.73 -1.50 1.32
C ASP A 87 9.04 -1.48 -0.05
N ALA A 88 8.49 -0.35 -0.51
CA ALA A 88 7.75 -0.31 -1.78
C ALA A 88 8.65 -0.67 -2.97
N ALA A 89 9.86 -0.12 -3.02
CA ALA A 89 10.83 -0.42 -4.07
C ALA A 89 11.31 -1.88 -4.03
N HIS A 90 11.51 -2.43 -2.82
CA HIS A 90 11.88 -3.83 -2.64
C HIS A 90 10.78 -4.77 -3.15
N LEU A 91 9.53 -4.51 -2.79
CA LEU A 91 8.38 -5.30 -3.24
C LEU A 91 8.20 -5.25 -4.76
N VAL A 92 8.34 -4.07 -5.37
CA VAL A 92 8.29 -3.94 -6.84
C VAL A 92 9.42 -4.74 -7.49
N THR A 93 10.63 -4.66 -6.95
CA THR A 93 11.79 -5.40 -7.46
C THR A 93 11.59 -6.91 -7.35
N ASP A 94 11.11 -7.40 -6.19
CA ASP A 94 10.80 -8.82 -5.99
C ASP A 94 9.73 -9.30 -6.97
N PHE A 95 8.67 -8.51 -7.19
CA PHE A 95 7.62 -8.88 -8.13
C PHE A 95 8.13 -8.95 -9.57
N ILE A 96 8.95 -7.99 -10.00
CA ILE A 96 9.55 -8.00 -11.34
C ILE A 96 10.46 -9.21 -11.52
N LEU A 97 11.28 -9.55 -10.52
CA LEU A 97 12.26 -10.63 -10.61
C LEU A 97 11.65 -12.03 -10.43
N HIS A 98 10.57 -12.14 -9.67
CA HIS A 98 10.07 -13.43 -9.19
C HIS A 98 8.57 -13.66 -9.42
N GLY A 99 7.84 -12.67 -9.95
CA GLY A 99 6.39 -12.74 -10.18
C GLY A 99 5.56 -12.73 -8.91
N ARG A 100 6.16 -12.45 -7.74
CA ARG A 100 5.49 -12.41 -6.43
C ARG A 100 6.20 -11.45 -5.49
N PHE A 101 5.46 -10.87 -4.56
CA PHE A 101 5.99 -10.12 -3.45
C PHE A 101 6.67 -11.06 -2.46
N ARG A 102 7.72 -10.57 -1.80
CA ARG A 102 8.25 -11.19 -0.59
C ARG A 102 8.08 -10.22 0.55
N PRO A 103 7.72 -10.70 1.75
CA PRO A 103 7.80 -9.85 2.93
C PRO A 103 9.22 -9.30 3.02
N PRO A 104 9.40 -8.01 3.35
CA PRO A 104 10.72 -7.50 3.65
C PRO A 104 11.32 -8.44 4.70
N THR A 105 12.48 -9.02 4.39
CA THR A 105 13.22 -9.82 5.35
C THR A 105 13.45 -8.89 6.53
N SER A 106 12.84 -9.19 7.67
CA SER A 106 13.07 -8.48 8.91
C SER A 106 14.55 -8.63 9.23
N SER A 107 15.35 -7.67 8.73
CA SER A 107 16.75 -7.57 9.06
C SER A 107 16.79 -7.41 10.57
N SER A 108 17.38 -8.38 11.25
CA SER A 108 17.57 -8.43 12.68
C SER A 108 18.22 -7.14 13.17
N SER A 109 17.41 -6.16 13.56
CA SER A 109 17.84 -4.97 14.31
C SER A 109 17.99 -5.27 15.81
N ASP A 110 18.26 -6.54 16.15
CA ASP A 110 18.54 -6.98 17.53
C ASP A 110 20.02 -7.35 17.71
N GLN A 111 20.90 -6.57 17.09
CA GLN A 111 22.27 -6.43 17.56
C GLN A 111 22.44 -5.03 18.14
N VAL A 112 21.93 -4.86 19.36
CA VAL A 112 22.47 -3.85 20.27
C VAL A 112 23.90 -4.26 20.55
N VAL A 113 24.85 -3.68 19.80
CA VAL A 113 26.26 -3.71 20.18
C VAL A 113 26.38 -2.87 21.44
N HIS A 114 26.38 -3.53 22.60
CA HIS A 114 26.77 -2.91 23.85
C HIS A 114 28.27 -2.65 23.76
N THR A 115 28.67 -1.43 23.39
CA THR A 115 30.05 -0.98 23.55
C THR A 115 30.22 -0.55 25.00
N ASP A 116 30.87 -1.38 25.81
CA ASP A 116 31.45 -0.90 27.07
C ASP A 116 32.63 0.04 26.75
N THR A 117 32.86 1.03 27.59
CA THR A 117 33.86 2.12 27.43
C THR A 117 35.31 1.63 27.53
N ALA A 118 35.54 0.32 27.62
CA ALA A 118 36.85 -0.31 27.53
C ALA A 118 36.85 -1.23 26.28
N GLY A 119 37.35 -0.71 25.16
CA GLY A 119 37.25 -1.37 23.86
C GLY A 119 37.97 -2.72 23.75
N ASP A 120 37.27 -3.79 24.11
CA ASP A 120 37.65 -5.16 23.79
C ASP A 120 36.49 -5.89 23.11
N VAL A 121 36.71 -6.36 21.89
CA VAL A 121 35.73 -7.07 21.07
C VAL A 121 36.16 -8.53 20.99
N THR A 122 35.59 -9.38 21.83
CA THR A 122 35.74 -10.83 21.70
C THR A 122 34.56 -11.40 20.92
N ARG A 123 34.81 -11.90 19.70
CA ARG A 123 33.86 -12.74 18.94
C ARG A 123 33.95 -14.18 19.46
N ILE A 124 32.83 -14.76 19.87
CA ILE A 124 32.70 -16.21 20.04
C ILE A 124 31.71 -16.74 18.99
N ARG A 125 32.10 -17.85 18.35
CA ARG A 125 31.41 -18.54 17.25
C ARG A 125 30.07 -19.14 17.68
#